data_AF-A0A200IEE9-F1
#
_entry.id   AF-A0A200IEE9-F1
#
_cell.length_a   1.000
_cell.length_b   1.000
_cell.length_c   1.000
_cell.angle_alpha   90.00
_cell.angle_beta   90.00
_cell.angle_gamma   90.00
#
_symmetry.space_group_name_H-M   'P 1'
#
loop_
_entity.id
_entity.type
_entity.pdbx_description
1 polymer ?
#
loop_
_entity_poly.entity_id
_entity_poly.type
_entity_poly.pdbx_seq_one_letter_code
_entity_poly.pdbx_strand_id
1 'polypeptide(L)'
;MGNETIWENTDNFYLLCQPIMQVESLSQQEVNGYEVLLRSEKNNRFPQQEFSAMIQSESGNQQLMGWYAQELRRLCQKKPKTRFSVNIHPQQLLWQSTWTFFEGMTAHKEQLQIELTEHPVKGQHDSFDLSTALAKIKAYGYVIAVDDIGCGQNTLSLVFANLENVDCLKFSLLPFIQLDEEIGFSFLTCWLKVAKKYQLELIVEGIETRDKMAQLLEMGVHLQQGYLWSKGERL
;
A
#
# COMPACT_ATOMS: atom_id res chain seq x y z
N MET A 1 -24.33 26.50 12.55
CA MET A 1 -23.36 25.54 13.13
C MET A 1 -22.94 24.61 12.00
N GLY A 2 -21.78 24.69 11.36
CA GLY A 2 -20.68 25.63 11.29
C GLY A 2 -19.94 25.13 10.05
N ASN A 3 -19.84 25.95 9.00
CA ASN A 3 -19.05 25.62 7.81
C ASN A 3 -17.57 25.79 8.17
N GLU A 4 -17.06 24.94 9.07
CA GLU A 4 -15.64 24.66 9.13
C GLU A 4 -15.29 24.05 7.79
N THR A 5 -14.57 24.83 7.01
CA THR A 5 -14.34 24.53 5.62
C THR A 5 -13.28 23.43 5.58
N ILE A 6 -13.52 22.36 4.83
CA ILE A 6 -12.71 21.13 4.77
C ILE A 6 -11.20 21.41 4.49
N TRP A 7 -10.86 22.64 4.07
CA TRP A 7 -9.51 23.15 3.81
C TRP A 7 -8.50 23.02 4.98
N GLU A 8 -8.92 23.06 6.25
CA GLU A 8 -7.97 23.02 7.38
C GLU A 8 -7.41 21.60 7.70
N ASN A 9 -7.94 20.54 7.08
CA ASN A 9 -7.59 19.17 7.49
C ASN A 9 -6.25 18.67 6.95
N THR A 10 -5.82 19.09 5.74
CA THR A 10 -4.55 18.59 5.16
C THR A 10 -3.31 19.35 5.64
N ASP A 11 -3.47 20.54 6.21
CA ASP A 11 -2.34 21.36 6.69
C ASP A 11 -1.55 20.68 7.82
N ASN A 12 -2.14 19.68 8.45
CA ASN A 12 -1.53 18.88 9.50
C ASN A 12 -1.12 17.49 9.01
N PHE A 13 -1.06 17.22 7.71
CA PHE A 13 -0.62 15.94 7.17
C PHE A 13 0.82 15.99 6.69
N TYR A 14 1.49 14.85 6.81
CA TYR A 14 2.78 14.61 6.20
C TYR A 14 2.90 13.15 5.75
N LEU A 15 3.85 12.89 4.87
CA LEU A 15 4.20 11.56 4.41
C LEU A 15 5.42 11.03 5.17
N LEU A 16 5.29 9.83 5.71
CA LEU A 16 6.41 9.06 6.26
C LEU A 16 6.75 7.94 5.28
N CYS A 17 8.02 7.76 4.95
CA CYS A 17 8.48 6.73 4.03
C CYS A 17 9.09 5.58 4.82
N GLN A 18 8.43 4.43 4.86
CA GLN A 18 8.96 3.22 5.50
C GLN A 18 9.65 2.33 4.45
N PRO A 19 10.91 1.92 4.67
CA PRO A 19 11.66 1.18 3.65
C PRO A 19 11.14 -0.25 3.51
N ILE A 20 11.01 -0.67 2.26
CA ILE A 20 10.89 -2.06 1.84
C ILE A 20 12.29 -2.51 1.43
N MET A 21 12.79 -3.56 2.08
CA MET A 21 14.15 -4.03 1.91
C MET A 21 14.21 -5.22 0.96
N GLN A 22 15.16 -5.19 0.04
CA GLN A 22 15.65 -6.37 -0.67
C GLN A 22 16.70 -7.05 0.21
N VAL A 23 16.48 -8.32 0.55
CA VAL A 23 17.35 -9.14 1.39
C VAL A 23 17.90 -10.29 0.54
N GLU A 24 19.16 -10.15 0.12
CA GLU A 24 19.88 -11.18 -0.64
C GLU A 24 20.61 -12.15 0.29
N SER A 25 21.13 -11.64 1.42
CA SER A 25 21.77 -12.44 2.46
C SER A 25 21.68 -11.77 3.82
N LEU A 26 22.14 -12.45 4.88
CA LEU A 26 22.22 -11.88 6.24
C LEU A 26 23.15 -10.67 6.36
N SER A 27 24.06 -10.47 5.40
CA SER A 27 24.99 -9.32 5.35
C SER A 27 24.74 -8.36 4.19
N GLN A 28 23.84 -8.71 3.25
CA GLN A 28 23.53 -7.89 2.08
C GLN A 28 22.03 -7.56 2.07
N GLN A 29 21.72 -6.34 2.49
CA GLN A 29 20.39 -5.75 2.42
C GLN A 29 20.46 -4.37 1.76
N GLU A 30 19.50 -4.07 0.90
CA GLU A 30 19.38 -2.75 0.29
C GLU A 30 17.92 -2.29 0.26
N VAL A 31 17.71 -0.98 0.14
CA VAL A 31 16.36 -0.42 0.04
C VAL A 31 15.85 -0.66 -1.38
N ASN A 32 14.81 -1.46 -1.53
CA ASN A 32 14.10 -1.67 -2.80
C ASN A 32 13.19 -0.48 -3.13
N GLY A 33 12.52 0.06 -2.12
CA GLY A 33 11.59 1.16 -2.24
C GLY A 33 11.06 1.60 -0.88
N TYR A 34 10.04 2.44 -0.87
CA TYR A 34 9.39 2.86 0.36
C TYR A 34 7.87 2.76 0.24
N GLU A 35 7.22 2.27 1.29
CA GLU A 35 5.81 2.53 1.51
C GLU A 35 5.61 3.95 2.03
N VAL A 36 4.71 4.68 1.39
CA VAL A 36 4.31 6.03 1.76
C VAL A 36 3.11 5.95 2.70
N LEU A 37 3.33 6.42 3.92
CA LEU A 37 2.39 6.34 5.01
C LEU A 37 1.88 7.74 5.38
N LEU A 38 0.57 7.97 5.24
CA LEU A 38 -0.07 9.21 5.67
C LEU A 38 -0.05 9.31 7.20
N ARG A 39 0.40 10.46 7.71
CA ARG A 39 0.45 10.74 9.15
C ARG A 39 -0.05 12.14 9.45
N SER A 40 -0.61 12.31 10.65
CA SER A 40 -0.96 13.63 11.19
C SER A 40 0.12 14.17 12.11
N GLU A 41 0.49 15.44 11.94
CA GLU A 41 1.35 16.20 12.86
C GLU A 41 0.79 16.25 14.28
N LYS A 42 -0.53 16.06 14.46
CA LYS A 42 -1.18 16.10 15.79
C LYS A 42 -0.72 14.97 16.71
N ASN A 43 -0.45 13.78 16.16
CA ASN A 43 -0.21 12.58 16.96
C ASN A 43 0.75 11.55 16.32
N ASN A 44 1.31 11.85 15.14
CA ASN A 44 2.17 10.96 14.36
C ASN A 44 1.51 9.61 14.01
N ARG A 45 0.19 9.57 13.87
CA ARG A 45 -0.59 8.38 13.47
C ARG A 45 -1.37 8.63 12.19
N PHE A 46 -1.89 7.56 11.60
CA PHE A 46 -2.81 7.65 10.47
C PHE A 46 -4.07 8.44 10.88
N PRO A 47 -4.44 9.52 10.16
CA PRO A 47 -5.62 10.34 10.47
C PRO A 47 -6.92 9.66 10.03
N GLN A 48 -7.31 8.58 10.70
CA GLN A 48 -8.42 7.70 10.28
C GLN A 48 -9.73 8.46 10.07
N GLN A 49 -10.10 9.36 10.99
CA GLN A 49 -11.40 10.06 10.93
C GLN A 49 -11.43 11.05 9.77
N GLU A 50 -10.41 11.89 9.65
CA GLU A 50 -10.26 12.87 8.58
C GLU A 50 -10.14 12.17 7.21
N PHE A 51 -9.32 11.13 7.11
CA PHE A 51 -9.20 10.32 5.89
C PHE A 51 -10.55 9.72 5.49
N SER A 52 -11.23 9.08 6.44
CA SER A 52 -12.55 8.48 6.19
C SER A 52 -13.55 9.54 5.74
N ALA A 53 -13.56 10.74 6.33
CA ALA A 53 -14.48 11.80 5.92
C ALA A 53 -14.19 12.31 4.49
N MET A 54 -12.92 12.49 4.13
CA MET A 54 -12.53 12.98 2.80
C MET A 54 -12.93 12.00 1.69
N ILE A 55 -12.72 10.69 1.88
CA ILE A 55 -13.01 9.70 0.83
C ILE A 55 -14.50 9.37 0.64
N GLN A 56 -15.41 9.98 1.41
CA GLN A 56 -16.86 9.75 1.27
C GLN A 56 -17.53 10.71 0.27
N SER A 57 -16.79 11.67 -0.29
CA SER A 57 -17.32 12.59 -1.30
C SER A 57 -16.27 12.91 -2.36
N GLU A 58 -16.73 13.21 -3.58
CA GLU A 58 -15.85 13.64 -4.67
C GLU A 58 -15.00 14.85 -4.27
N SER A 59 -15.60 15.87 -3.66
CA SER A 59 -14.88 17.09 -3.27
C SER A 59 -13.80 16.84 -2.21
N GLY A 60 -14.09 16.01 -1.20
CA GLY A 60 -13.11 15.65 -0.18
C GLY A 60 -11.99 14.80 -0.75
N ASN A 61 -12.31 13.83 -1.60
CA ASN A 61 -11.32 12.98 -2.25
C ASN A 61 -10.45 13.81 -3.21
N GLN A 62 -11.03 14.75 -3.95
CA GLN A 62 -10.30 15.65 -4.84
C GLN A 62 -9.24 16.46 -4.09
N GLN A 63 -9.56 16.97 -2.90
CA GLN A 63 -8.58 17.68 -2.07
C GLN A 63 -7.44 16.76 -1.64
N LEU A 64 -7.77 15.57 -1.13
CA LEU A 64 -6.78 14.59 -0.70
C LEU A 64 -5.85 14.16 -1.84
N MET A 65 -6.41 13.82 -3.01
CA MET A 65 -5.65 13.39 -4.18
C MET A 65 -4.80 14.53 -4.75
N GLY A 66 -5.29 15.77 -4.71
CA GLY A 66 -4.53 16.97 -5.09
C GLY A 66 -3.31 17.19 -4.20
N TRP A 67 -3.48 17.02 -2.89
CA TRP A 67 -2.38 17.09 -1.92
C TRP A 67 -1.37 15.95 -2.13
N TYR A 68 -1.83 14.70 -2.25
CA TYR A 68 -0.96 13.55 -2.55
C TYR A 68 -0.13 13.77 -3.82
N ALA A 69 -0.74 14.27 -4.90
CA ALA A 69 -0.01 14.53 -6.15
C ALA A 69 1.14 15.53 -5.95
N GLN A 70 0.96 16.54 -5.12
CA GLN A 70 2.02 17.52 -4.84
C GLN A 70 3.16 16.90 -4.06
N GLU A 71 2.86 16.19 -2.96
CA GLU A 71 3.88 15.58 -2.11
C GLU A 71 4.63 14.45 -2.82
N LEU A 72 3.93 13.59 -3.56
CA LEU A 72 4.55 12.50 -4.32
C LEU A 72 5.46 13.02 -5.43
N ARG A 73 5.09 14.08 -6.15
CA ARG A 73 5.99 14.72 -7.13
C ARG A 73 7.28 15.20 -6.47
N ARG A 74 7.20 15.80 -5.28
CA ARG A 74 8.40 16.23 -4.53
C ARG A 74 9.28 15.04 -4.15
N LEU A 75 8.69 13.95 -3.63
CA LEU A 75 9.42 12.73 -3.30
C LEU A 75 10.10 12.12 -4.53
N CYS A 76 9.36 11.95 -5.62
CA CYS A 76 9.88 11.43 -6.89
C CYS A 76 11.03 12.27 -7.44
N GLN A 77 10.96 13.60 -7.35
CA GLN A 77 12.04 14.51 -7.77
C GLN A 77 13.28 14.40 -6.86
N LYS A 78 13.07 14.32 -5.55
CA LYS A 78 14.16 14.23 -4.56
C LYS A 78 14.88 12.88 -4.63
N LYS A 79 14.18 11.81 -5.00
CA LYS A 79 14.67 10.43 -5.06
C LYS A 79 14.32 9.79 -6.42
N PRO A 80 14.97 10.20 -7.52
CA PRO A 80 14.57 9.86 -8.89
C PRO A 80 14.71 8.38 -9.26
N LYS A 81 15.43 7.59 -8.47
CA LYS A 81 15.62 6.14 -8.68
C LYS A 81 14.88 5.27 -7.67
N THR A 82 14.02 5.88 -6.87
CA THR A 82 13.32 5.20 -5.78
C THR A 82 11.87 4.99 -6.15
N ARG A 83 11.37 3.79 -5.84
CA ARG A 83 9.95 3.45 -5.93
C ARG A 83 9.23 3.80 -4.63
N PHE A 84 8.04 4.35 -4.77
CA PHE A 84 7.14 4.73 -3.69
C PHE A 84 5.82 4.01 -3.86
N SER A 85 5.46 3.25 -2.84
CA SER A 85 4.20 2.54 -2.71
C SER A 85 3.17 3.47 -2.07
N VAL A 86 2.05 3.70 -2.75
CA VAL A 86 1.00 4.64 -2.33
C VAL A 86 -0.30 3.88 -2.08
N ASN A 87 -0.77 3.97 -0.85
CA ASN A 87 -2.02 3.38 -0.42
C ASN A 87 -3.24 4.09 -1.04
N ILE A 88 -4.09 3.32 -1.71
CA ILE A 88 -5.39 3.74 -2.24
C ILE A 88 -6.47 2.85 -1.65
N HIS A 89 -7.45 3.44 -0.99
CA HIS A 89 -8.61 2.70 -0.50
C HIS A 89 -9.59 2.48 -1.67
N PRO A 90 -10.23 1.29 -1.81
CA PRO A 90 -11.18 1.02 -2.90
C PRO A 90 -12.33 2.04 -3.07
N GLN A 91 -12.86 2.63 -1.98
CA GLN A 91 -13.82 3.73 -2.02
C GLN A 91 -13.37 4.91 -2.89
N GLN A 92 -12.07 5.22 -2.90
CA GLN A 92 -11.52 6.33 -3.68
C GLN A 92 -11.68 6.10 -5.18
N LEU A 93 -11.72 4.85 -5.64
CA LEU A 93 -11.87 4.50 -7.05
C LEU A 93 -13.26 4.82 -7.62
N LEU A 94 -14.24 5.11 -6.76
CA LEU A 94 -15.56 5.61 -7.16
C LEU A 94 -15.52 7.06 -7.66
N TRP A 95 -14.48 7.81 -7.27
CA TRP A 95 -14.38 9.24 -7.50
C TRP A 95 -13.54 9.57 -8.73
N GLN A 96 -13.99 10.52 -9.54
CA GLN A 96 -13.32 10.95 -10.77
C GLN A 96 -11.96 11.60 -10.49
N SER A 97 -11.81 12.25 -9.34
CA SER A 97 -10.55 12.82 -8.85
C SER A 97 -9.44 11.79 -8.71
N THR A 98 -9.73 10.55 -8.32
CA THR A 98 -8.70 9.49 -8.23
C THR A 98 -8.18 9.11 -9.62
N TRP A 99 -9.08 9.03 -10.61
CA TRP A 99 -8.68 8.78 -12.00
C TRP A 99 -7.89 9.95 -12.60
N THR A 100 -8.26 11.18 -12.25
CA THR A 100 -7.53 12.40 -12.64
C THR A 100 -6.12 12.42 -12.02
N PHE A 101 -5.99 11.97 -10.77
CA PHE A 101 -4.69 11.77 -10.13
C PHE A 101 -3.83 10.75 -10.87
N PHE A 102 -4.38 9.58 -11.20
CA PHE A 102 -3.63 8.56 -11.93
C PHE A 102 -3.17 9.05 -13.29
N GLU A 103 -4.01 9.74 -14.05
CA GLU A 103 -3.63 10.34 -15.32
C GLU A 103 -2.52 11.40 -15.15
N GLY A 104 -2.70 12.31 -14.18
CA GLY A 104 -1.77 13.41 -13.90
C GLY A 104 -0.44 13.02 -13.25
N MET A 105 -0.29 11.76 -12.83
CA MET A 105 0.94 11.20 -12.24
C MET A 105 1.66 10.21 -13.17
N THR A 106 1.16 9.98 -14.39
CA THR A 106 1.73 9.02 -15.35
C THR A 106 3.21 9.24 -15.68
N ALA A 107 3.70 10.48 -15.62
CA ALA A 107 5.12 10.80 -15.78
C ALA A 107 6.03 10.18 -14.69
N HIS A 108 5.45 9.77 -13.56
CA HIS A 108 6.13 9.13 -12.43
C HIS A 108 5.71 7.67 -12.25
N LYS A 109 4.99 7.06 -13.19
CA LYS A 109 4.44 5.70 -13.02
C LYS A 109 5.47 4.63 -12.68
N GLU A 110 6.69 4.74 -13.20
CA GLU A 110 7.79 3.79 -12.89
C GLU A 110 8.30 3.93 -11.45
N GLN A 111 8.07 5.09 -10.83
CA GLN A 111 8.40 5.37 -9.43
C GLN A 111 7.22 5.12 -8.48
N LEU A 112 6.01 4.82 -8.99
CA LEU A 112 4.80 4.71 -8.17
C LEU A 112 4.20 3.31 -8.28
N GLN A 113 4.14 2.63 -7.14
CA GLN A 113 3.36 1.41 -6.95
C GLN A 113 2.06 1.78 -6.26
N ILE A 114 0.93 1.28 -6.75
CA ILE A 114 -0.38 1.51 -6.15
C ILE A 114 -0.71 0.33 -5.25
N GLU A 115 -0.87 0.57 -3.96
CA GLU A 115 -1.21 -0.44 -2.98
C GLU A 115 -2.69 -0.33 -2.63
N LEU A 116 -3.43 -1.40 -2.82
CA LEU A 116 -4.86 -1.43 -2.51
C LEU A 116 -5.10 -2.20 -1.24
N THR A 117 -5.79 -1.54 -0.32
CA THR A 117 -6.24 -2.17 0.92
C THR A 117 -7.42 -3.12 0.66
N GLU A 118 -7.54 -4.17 1.46
CA GLU A 118 -8.61 -5.18 1.33
C GLU A 118 -10.00 -4.69 1.76
N HIS A 119 -10.12 -3.45 2.25
CA HIS A 119 -11.38 -2.93 2.77
C HIS A 119 -12.43 -2.81 1.66
N PRO A 120 -13.65 -3.35 1.88
CA PRO A 120 -14.70 -3.24 0.88
C PRO A 120 -15.12 -1.79 0.68
N VAL A 121 -15.65 -1.51 -0.51
CA VAL A 121 -16.39 -0.28 -0.78
C VAL A 121 -17.61 -0.23 0.15
N LYS A 122 -17.85 0.92 0.79
CA LYS A 122 -19.00 1.11 1.67
C LYS A 122 -20.17 1.68 0.86
N GLY A 123 -21.38 1.20 1.14
CA GLY A 123 -22.60 1.62 0.46
C GLY A 123 -23.03 0.67 -0.66
N GLN A 124 -24.23 0.88 -1.19
CA GLN A 124 -24.75 0.13 -2.35
C GLN A 124 -24.21 0.78 -3.63
N HIS A 125 -23.17 0.17 -4.18
CA HIS A 125 -22.57 0.56 -5.44
C HIS A 125 -22.60 -0.63 -6.40
N ASP A 126 -23.81 -1.00 -6.82
CA ASP A 126 -24.07 -2.19 -7.65
C ASP A 126 -23.35 -2.17 -9.01
N SER A 127 -22.84 -1.01 -9.43
CA SER A 127 -22.08 -0.82 -10.67
C SER A 127 -20.56 -0.80 -10.49
N PHE A 128 -20.03 -0.85 -9.27
CA PHE A 128 -18.57 -0.82 -9.07
C PHE A 128 -17.98 -2.22 -9.21
N ASP A 129 -17.18 -2.40 -10.25
CA ASP A 129 -16.34 -3.59 -10.43
C ASP A 129 -14.87 -3.22 -10.19
N LEU A 130 -14.32 -3.77 -9.11
CA LEU A 130 -12.91 -3.60 -8.77
C LEU A 130 -12.00 -4.11 -9.89
N SER A 131 -12.35 -5.21 -10.55
CA SER A 131 -11.50 -5.84 -11.58
C SER A 131 -11.31 -4.92 -12.77
N THR A 132 -12.39 -4.30 -13.25
CA THR A 132 -12.35 -3.25 -14.27
C THR A 132 -11.52 -2.04 -13.82
N ALA A 133 -11.64 -1.64 -12.54
CA ALA A 133 -10.83 -0.54 -12.00
C ALA A 133 -9.33 -0.88 -11.99
N LEU A 134 -8.94 -2.08 -11.59
CA LEU A 134 -7.54 -2.53 -11.59
C LEU A 134 -6.96 -2.60 -12.99
N ALA A 135 -7.71 -3.18 -13.93
CA ALA A 135 -7.30 -3.21 -15.33
C ALA A 135 -7.05 -1.79 -15.88
N LYS A 136 -7.88 -0.81 -15.48
CA LYS A 136 -7.70 0.60 -15.85
C LYS A 136 -6.44 1.22 -15.21
N ILE A 137 -6.15 0.94 -13.94
CA ILE A 137 -4.91 1.39 -13.29
C ILE A 137 -3.69 0.80 -14.01
N LYS A 138 -3.73 -0.49 -14.33
CA LYS A 138 -2.68 -1.19 -15.08
C LYS A 138 -2.51 -0.62 -16.50
N ALA A 139 -3.59 -0.20 -17.15
CA ALA A 139 -3.56 0.46 -18.45
C ALA A 139 -2.85 1.84 -18.42
N TYR A 140 -2.85 2.55 -17.28
CA TYR A 140 -1.99 3.73 -17.11
C TYR A 140 -0.49 3.37 -16.96
N GLY A 141 -0.18 2.09 -16.74
CA GLY A 141 1.17 1.55 -16.60
C GLY A 141 1.72 1.57 -15.17
N TYR A 142 0.85 1.64 -14.16
CA TYR A 142 1.25 1.48 -12.76
C TYR A 142 1.42 0.00 -12.39
N VAL A 143 2.34 -0.25 -11.48
CA VAL A 143 2.44 -1.52 -10.73
C VAL A 143 1.39 -1.52 -9.64
N ILE A 144 0.71 -2.64 -9.45
CA ILE A 144 -0.35 -2.78 -8.45
C ILE A 144 0.02 -3.84 -7.42
N ALA A 145 -0.04 -3.47 -6.14
CA ALA A 145 0.07 -4.38 -5.02
C ALA A 145 -1.27 -4.53 -4.28
N VAL A 146 -1.54 -5.73 -3.77
CA VAL A 146 -2.62 -5.97 -2.82
C VAL A 146 -2.04 -6.02 -1.42
N ASP A 147 -2.54 -5.16 -0.55
CA ASP A 147 -2.06 -5.02 0.81
C ASP A 147 -2.78 -5.96 1.80
N ASP A 148 -2.09 -6.28 2.92
CA ASP A 148 -2.64 -7.04 4.05
C ASP A 148 -3.30 -8.39 3.71
N ILE A 149 -2.71 -9.15 2.76
CA ILE A 149 -3.28 -10.43 2.36
C ILE A 149 -3.32 -11.41 3.56
N GLY A 150 -4.51 -11.84 3.95
CA GLY A 150 -4.74 -12.82 5.02
C GLY A 150 -5.15 -12.22 6.36
N CYS A 151 -5.27 -10.89 6.46
CA CYS A 151 -5.69 -10.19 7.67
C CYS A 151 -7.23 -9.98 7.76
N GLY A 152 -7.96 -10.10 6.64
CA GLY A 152 -9.40 -9.85 6.62
C GLY A 152 -10.21 -10.73 5.66
N GLN A 153 -11.52 -10.41 5.59
CA GLN A 153 -12.54 -11.35 5.09
C GLN A 153 -12.59 -11.51 3.57
N ASN A 154 -12.04 -10.58 2.78
CA ASN A 154 -12.22 -10.54 1.32
C ASN A 154 -10.93 -10.71 0.50
N THR A 155 -9.76 -10.86 1.15
CA THR A 155 -8.47 -10.99 0.48
C THR A 155 -8.45 -12.08 -0.59
N LEU A 156 -8.87 -13.32 -0.28
CA LEU A 156 -8.71 -14.44 -1.21
C LEU A 156 -9.53 -14.25 -2.48
N SER A 157 -10.81 -13.89 -2.35
CA SER A 157 -11.69 -13.64 -3.49
C SER A 157 -11.21 -12.48 -4.34
N LEU A 158 -10.73 -11.40 -3.70
CA LEU A 158 -10.18 -10.23 -4.38
C LEU A 158 -8.93 -10.62 -5.17
N VAL A 159 -7.97 -11.29 -4.54
CA VAL A 159 -6.73 -11.70 -5.20
C VAL A 159 -7.04 -12.66 -6.34
N PHE A 160 -7.79 -13.74 -6.11
CA PHE A 160 -8.07 -14.74 -7.15
C PHE A 160 -8.80 -14.19 -8.37
N ALA A 161 -9.74 -13.26 -8.18
CA ALA A 161 -10.44 -12.61 -9.29
C ALA A 161 -9.53 -11.67 -10.09
N ASN A 162 -8.40 -11.23 -9.52
CA ASN A 162 -7.58 -10.16 -10.04
C ASN A 162 -6.10 -10.51 -10.23
N LEU A 163 -5.73 -11.79 -10.18
CA LEU A 163 -4.34 -12.26 -10.31
C LEU A 163 -3.64 -11.74 -11.58
N GLU A 164 -4.37 -11.49 -12.67
CA GLU A 164 -3.82 -10.95 -13.91
C GLU A 164 -3.64 -9.41 -13.87
N ASN A 165 -4.34 -8.75 -12.96
CA ASN A 165 -4.36 -7.29 -12.81
C ASN A 165 -3.48 -6.79 -11.66
N VAL A 166 -2.82 -7.69 -10.92
CA VAL A 166 -1.92 -7.34 -9.81
C VAL A 166 -0.52 -7.86 -10.11
N ASP A 167 0.48 -7.24 -9.52
CA ASP A 167 1.89 -7.54 -9.77
C ASP A 167 2.63 -7.90 -8.47
N CYS A 168 2.11 -7.45 -7.32
CA CYS A 168 2.68 -7.69 -6.01
C CYS A 168 1.60 -8.07 -4.98
N LEU A 169 1.96 -8.90 -4.02
CA LEU A 169 1.15 -9.23 -2.85
C LEU A 169 1.93 -8.84 -1.58
N LYS A 170 1.25 -8.30 -0.56
CA LYS A 170 1.86 -7.99 0.75
C LYS A 170 1.21 -8.83 1.83
N PHE A 171 2.01 -9.54 2.62
CA PHE A 171 1.55 -10.44 3.69
C PHE A 171 2.08 -9.99 5.05
N SER A 172 1.18 -9.68 5.99
CA SER A 172 1.56 -9.24 7.32
C SER A 172 1.62 -10.40 8.31
N LEU A 173 2.75 -10.55 9.01
CA LEU A 173 2.87 -11.52 10.12
C LEU A 173 2.24 -11.02 11.42
N LEU A 174 1.95 -9.72 11.53
CA LEU A 174 1.48 -9.09 12.77
C LEU A 174 0.24 -9.76 13.39
N PRO A 175 -0.81 -10.16 12.63
CA PRO A 175 -1.96 -10.82 13.21
C PRO A 175 -1.65 -12.19 13.84
N PHE A 176 -0.60 -12.86 13.37
CA PHE A 176 -0.23 -14.21 13.81
C PHE A 176 0.63 -14.21 15.08
N ILE A 177 1.25 -13.07 15.43
CA ILE A 177 2.10 -12.93 16.63
C ILE A 177 1.35 -13.30 17.91
N GLN A 178 0.06 -12.99 18.00
CA GLN A 178 -0.78 -13.28 19.19
C GLN A 178 -1.47 -14.63 19.15
N LEU A 179 -1.47 -15.32 18.01
CA LEU A 179 -2.17 -16.59 17.82
C LEU A 179 -1.18 -17.76 17.94
N ASP A 180 -0.41 -17.94 16.87
CA ASP A 180 0.64 -18.93 16.71
C ASP A 180 1.41 -18.56 15.44
N GLU A 181 2.70 -18.34 15.58
CA GLU A 181 3.57 -17.90 14.51
C GLU A 181 3.77 -18.98 13.43
N GLU A 182 3.74 -20.27 13.80
CA GLU A 182 3.85 -21.38 12.85
C GLU A 182 2.66 -21.43 11.88
N ILE A 183 1.48 -21.01 12.35
CA ILE A 183 0.29 -20.85 11.50
C ILE A 183 0.55 -19.75 10.47
N GLY A 184 1.12 -18.60 10.88
CA GLY A 184 1.49 -17.51 9.98
C GLY A 184 2.44 -17.97 8.88
N PHE A 185 3.48 -18.72 9.23
CA PHE A 185 4.41 -19.30 8.26
C PHE A 185 3.76 -20.32 7.31
N SER A 186 2.78 -21.08 7.78
CA SER A 186 2.00 -22.01 6.94
C SER A 186 1.18 -21.26 5.89
N PHE A 187 0.51 -20.16 6.28
CA PHE A 187 -0.20 -19.28 5.32
C PHE A 187 0.76 -18.61 4.34
N LEU A 188 1.88 -18.09 4.84
CA LEU A 188 2.92 -17.50 3.99
C LEU A 188 3.43 -18.50 2.94
N THR A 189 3.64 -19.76 3.32
CA THR A 189 4.05 -20.82 2.38
C THR A 189 3.03 -21.05 1.26
N CYS A 190 1.73 -20.94 1.57
CA CYS A 190 0.68 -21.00 0.55
C CYS A 190 0.75 -19.80 -0.39
N TRP A 191 0.92 -18.58 0.14
CA TRP A 191 1.04 -17.37 -0.67
C TRP A 191 2.29 -17.35 -1.53
N LEU A 192 3.43 -17.85 -1.04
CA LEU A 192 4.64 -18.05 -1.83
C LEU A 192 4.40 -18.92 -3.06
N LYS A 193 3.61 -19.99 -2.93
CA LYS A 193 3.24 -20.86 -4.06
C LYS A 193 2.36 -20.13 -5.07
N VAL A 194 1.40 -19.33 -4.60
CA VAL A 194 0.53 -18.51 -5.46
C VAL A 194 1.38 -17.47 -6.21
N ALA A 195 2.18 -16.69 -5.48
CA ALA A 195 3.06 -15.67 -6.04
C ALA A 195 3.98 -16.26 -7.11
N LYS A 196 4.65 -17.39 -6.82
CA LYS A 196 5.49 -18.08 -7.80
C LYS A 196 4.73 -18.56 -9.04
N LYS A 197 3.52 -19.11 -8.87
CA LYS A 197 2.70 -19.62 -9.98
C LYS A 197 2.28 -18.50 -10.94
N TYR A 198 1.96 -17.32 -10.41
CA TYR A 198 1.47 -16.18 -11.18
C TYR A 198 2.54 -15.11 -11.43
N GLN A 199 3.81 -15.39 -11.08
CA GLN A 199 4.94 -14.48 -11.25
C GLN A 199 4.73 -13.12 -10.54
N LEU A 200 4.12 -13.16 -9.36
CA LEU A 200 3.91 -11.98 -8.52
C LEU A 200 5.07 -11.81 -7.55
N GLU A 201 5.41 -10.56 -7.25
CA GLU A 201 6.26 -10.23 -6.11
C GLU A 201 5.50 -10.50 -4.80
N LEU A 202 6.24 -10.86 -3.74
CA LEU A 202 5.68 -11.04 -2.40
C LEU A 202 6.52 -10.27 -1.38
N ILE A 203 5.91 -9.27 -0.76
CA ILE A 203 6.48 -8.52 0.36
C ILE A 203 5.95 -9.11 1.66
N VAL A 204 6.82 -9.40 2.63
CA VAL A 204 6.39 -9.81 3.97
C VAL A 204 6.63 -8.68 4.97
N GLU A 205 5.59 -8.35 5.73
CA GLU A 205 5.59 -7.26 6.69
C GLU A 205 5.63 -7.74 8.14
N GLY A 206 5.94 -6.80 9.05
CA GLY A 206 5.97 -7.04 10.49
C GLY A 206 7.29 -7.63 10.97
N ILE A 207 8.40 -7.38 10.26
CA ILE A 207 9.69 -7.96 10.63
C ILE A 207 10.36 -7.08 11.69
N GLU A 208 10.48 -7.60 12.91
CA GLU A 208 11.04 -6.86 14.05
C GLU A 208 12.41 -7.38 14.51
N THR A 209 12.79 -8.61 14.16
CA THR A 209 14.03 -9.26 14.63
C THR A 209 14.88 -9.81 13.49
N ARG A 210 16.20 -9.88 13.71
CA ARG A 210 17.13 -10.51 12.74
C ARG A 210 16.86 -12.00 12.54
N ASP A 211 16.43 -12.69 13.59
CA ASP A 211 16.05 -14.10 13.49
C ASP A 211 14.86 -14.28 12.55
N LYS A 212 13.87 -13.38 12.60
CA LYS A 212 12.73 -13.40 11.68
C LYS A 212 13.16 -13.14 10.23
N MET A 213 14.02 -12.15 10.03
CA MET A 213 14.60 -11.86 8.71
C MET A 213 15.32 -13.10 8.13
N ALA A 214 16.11 -13.80 8.96
CA ALA A 214 16.83 -15.01 8.56
C ALA A 214 15.88 -16.15 8.18
N GLN A 215 14.86 -16.43 9.01
CA GLN A 215 13.84 -17.45 8.73
C GLN A 215 13.11 -17.17 7.41
N LEU A 216 12.72 -15.92 7.17
CA LEU A 216 12.04 -15.54 5.93
C LEU A 216 12.94 -15.68 4.70
N LEU A 217 14.21 -15.32 4.83
CA LEU A 217 15.18 -15.52 3.76
C LEU A 217 15.36 -17.01 3.43
N GLU A 218 15.41 -17.88 4.44
CA GLU A 218 15.47 -19.34 4.24
C GLU A 218 14.23 -19.89 3.53
N MET A 219 13.06 -19.26 3.72
CA MET A 219 11.82 -19.58 3.00
C MET A 219 11.78 -19.03 1.57
N GLY A 220 12.79 -18.25 1.15
CA GLY A 220 12.86 -17.60 -0.17
C GLY A 220 12.11 -16.27 -0.25
N VAL A 221 11.85 -15.61 0.89
CA VAL A 221 11.27 -14.26 0.94
C VAL A 221 12.39 -13.22 0.93
N HIS A 222 12.51 -12.52 -0.19
CA HIS A 222 13.54 -11.51 -0.40
C HIS A 222 13.08 -10.09 -0.14
N LEU A 223 11.79 -9.78 -0.32
CA LEU A 223 11.23 -8.47 -0.02
C LEU A 223 10.61 -8.46 1.37
N GLN A 224 11.15 -7.62 2.25
CA GLN A 224 10.76 -7.60 3.65
C GLN A 224 10.59 -6.17 4.17
N GLN A 225 9.61 -5.95 5.04
CA GLN A 225 9.31 -4.64 5.62
C GLN A 225 8.99 -4.75 7.12
N GLY A 226 9.48 -3.81 7.92
CA GLY A 226 9.25 -3.85 9.36
C GLY A 226 10.18 -2.98 10.18
N TYR A 227 9.93 -2.96 11.49
CA TYR A 227 10.64 -2.11 12.45
C TYR A 227 12.08 -2.54 12.71
N LEU A 228 12.50 -3.72 12.24
CA LEU A 228 13.90 -4.11 12.22
C LEU A 228 14.77 -3.08 11.48
N TRP A 229 14.26 -2.51 10.39
CA TRP A 229 15.00 -1.54 9.58
C TRP A 229 14.66 -0.09 9.93
N SER A 230 13.37 0.24 9.92
CA SER A 230 12.91 1.59 10.27
C SER A 230 11.41 1.61 10.53
N LYS A 231 10.99 2.54 11.40
CA LYS A 231 9.57 2.92 11.57
C LYS A 231 9.08 3.89 10.48
N GLY A 232 10.00 4.30 9.60
CA GLY A 232 9.81 5.28 8.55
C GLY A 232 10.46 6.62 8.88
N GLU A 233 10.81 7.36 7.83
CA GLU A 233 11.47 8.67 7.92
C GLU A 233 10.84 9.67 6.94
N ARG A 234 11.03 10.98 7.18
CA ARG A 234 10.66 12.02 6.22
C ARG A 234 11.80 12.19 5.24
N LEU A 235 11.55 11.92 3.96
CA LEU A 235 12.59 11.88 2.94
C LEU A 235 12.92 13.21 2.29
#